data_AF-A0A7R9UI88-F1
#
_entry.id   AF-A0A7R9UI88-F1
#
_cell.length_a   1.000
_cell.length_b   1.000
_cell.length_c   1.000
_cell.angle_alpha   90.00
_cell.angle_beta   90.00
_cell.angle_gamma   90.00
#
_symmetry.space_group_name_H-M   'P 1'
#
loop_
_entity.id
_entity.type
_entity.pdbx_description
1 polymer ?
#
loop_
_entity_poly.entity_id
_entity_poly.type
_entity_poly.pdbx_seq_one_letter_code
_entity_poly.pdbx_strand_id
1 'polypeptide(L)'
;LDGLWTALGRFSGALTLSEGFHALAMLALGLYARNGLELGLICVRIAVSAAFAAFALRAHLRDAAHSWLASRGESVTTAVGIATLIGSRAVDDVQATAIAQLRSLRIDLLHEADLASSQTDARLYALSSPAKYGEVDAFISHSWRDDGAVKWASLQRWRADFKRSSSGREPTVWLDKACLSPDDLDTQLALLPVFVASCKSFVVVLMPSYLERLWCVTEIFIFMQMGGTADRVEMMLPDSAPRSSGTAGASHALDVQREIDAFDVRRASCFRREEREKLLTVIEVGFGGLSTFNDMIVQLLLMAAQRSARTDRSSRSPERSPIASAVRKLRIVETFVQALPSAARQERQHARETLG
;
A
#
# COMPACT_ATOMS: atom_id res chain seq x y z
N LEU A 1 -31.46 -35.70 -24.03
CA LEU A 1 -30.26 -34.93 -23.59
C LEU A 1 -29.27 -34.75 -24.75
N ASP A 2 -29.13 -35.74 -25.66
CA ASP A 2 -28.21 -35.63 -26.81
C ASP A 2 -28.67 -34.69 -27.95
N GLY A 3 -29.97 -34.45 -28.09
CA GLY A 3 -30.51 -33.47 -29.06
C GLY A 3 -30.39 -32.00 -28.64
N LEU A 4 -30.13 -31.73 -27.35
CA LEU A 4 -29.99 -30.36 -26.83
C LEU A 4 -28.59 -29.79 -27.12
N TRP A 5 -27.58 -30.67 -27.19
CA TRP A 5 -26.19 -30.31 -27.48
C TRP A 5 -25.95 -29.96 -28.95
N THR A 6 -26.70 -30.57 -29.86
CA THR A 6 -26.57 -30.32 -31.31
C THR A 6 -27.18 -28.97 -31.73
N ALA A 7 -28.15 -28.45 -30.98
CA ALA A 7 -28.71 -27.11 -31.21
C ALA A 7 -27.80 -25.98 -30.70
N LEU A 8 -27.03 -26.22 -29.63
CA LEU A 8 -26.11 -25.24 -29.03
C LEU A 8 -24.76 -25.13 -29.77
N GLY A 9 -24.34 -26.18 -30.47
CA GLY A 9 -23.05 -26.23 -31.18
C GLY A 9 -22.93 -25.36 -32.45
N ARG A 10 -23.99 -24.67 -32.88
CA ARG A 10 -23.98 -23.80 -34.08
C ARG A 10 -24.02 -22.29 -33.79
N PHE A 11 -24.05 -21.88 -32.53
CA PHE A 11 -24.02 -20.47 -32.12
C PHE A 11 -22.61 -20.07 -31.64
N SER A 12 -21.65 -19.96 -32.57
CA SER A 12 -20.31 -19.41 -32.30
C SER A 12 -20.17 -17.96 -32.80
N GLY A 13 -21.27 -17.23 -32.91
CA GLY A 13 -21.29 -15.78 -33.14
C GLY A 13 -21.40 -15.05 -31.81
N ALA A 14 -20.64 -13.97 -31.65
CA ALA A 14 -20.56 -13.15 -30.44
C ALA A 14 -21.94 -12.72 -29.92
N LEU A 15 -22.55 -13.54 -29.06
CA LEU A 15 -23.67 -13.12 -28.24
C LEU A 15 -23.15 -12.05 -27.29
N THR A 16 -23.71 -10.86 -27.41
CA THR A 16 -23.42 -9.81 -26.44
C THR A 16 -23.88 -10.30 -25.07
N LEU A 17 -23.20 -9.90 -23.98
CA LEU A 17 -23.57 -10.27 -22.61
C LEU A 17 -25.07 -10.04 -22.31
N SER A 18 -25.69 -9.07 -22.98
CA SER A 18 -27.12 -8.79 -22.87
C SER A 18 -28.00 -9.91 -23.45
N GLU A 19 -27.67 -10.46 -24.61
CA GLU A 19 -28.48 -11.47 -25.29
C GLU A 19 -28.40 -12.83 -24.57
N GLY A 20 -27.23 -13.16 -24.01
CA GLY A 20 -27.07 -14.32 -23.14
C GLY A 20 -27.93 -14.24 -21.88
N PHE A 21 -28.05 -13.04 -21.28
CA PHE A 21 -28.89 -12.82 -20.09
C PHE A 21 -30.38 -12.97 -20.40
N HIS A 22 -30.85 -12.45 -21.54
CA HIS A 22 -32.24 -12.58 -21.97
C HIS A 22 -32.61 -14.04 -22.27
N ALA A 23 -31.72 -14.79 -22.92
CA ALA A 23 -31.94 -16.21 -23.18
C ALA A 23 -32.06 -17.01 -21.87
N LEU A 24 -31.18 -16.76 -20.90
CA LEU A 24 -31.22 -17.40 -19.58
C LEU A 24 -32.47 -17.02 -18.78
N ALA A 25 -32.89 -15.76 -18.81
CA ALA A 25 -34.09 -15.28 -18.15
C ALA A 25 -35.37 -15.92 -18.73
N MET A 26 -35.45 -16.04 -20.06
CA MET A 26 -36.58 -16.70 -20.73
C MET A 26 -36.62 -18.20 -20.44
N LEU A 27 -35.45 -18.85 -20.33
CA LEU A 27 -35.35 -20.27 -19.97
C LEU A 27 -35.78 -20.50 -18.51
N ALA A 28 -35.40 -19.61 -17.60
CA ALA A 28 -35.83 -19.65 -16.19
C ALA A 28 -37.34 -19.44 -16.03
N LEU A 29 -37.94 -18.50 -16.77
CA LEU A 29 -39.40 -18.28 -16.79
C LEU A 29 -40.17 -19.49 -17.34
N GLY A 30 -39.67 -20.11 -18.41
CA GLY A 30 -40.27 -21.32 -18.98
C GLY A 30 -40.18 -22.54 -18.04
N LEU A 31 -39.08 -22.67 -17.28
CA LEU A 31 -38.90 -23.73 -16.28
C LEU A 31 -39.74 -23.49 -15.02
N TYR A 32 -39.90 -22.23 -14.59
CA TYR A 32 -40.78 -21.83 -13.48
C TYR A 32 -42.25 -22.21 -13.75
N ALA A 33 -42.73 -21.96 -14.97
CA ALA A 33 -44.10 -22.28 -15.38
C ALA A 33 -44.41 -23.79 -15.40
N ARG A 34 -43.38 -24.66 -15.47
CA ARG A 34 -43.55 -26.10 -15.69
C ARG A 34 -43.33 -26.97 -14.45
N ASN A 35 -42.45 -26.57 -13.53
CA ASN A 35 -42.00 -27.40 -12.39
C ASN A 35 -42.04 -26.72 -11.01
N GLY A 36 -42.61 -25.51 -10.91
CA GLY A 36 -42.77 -24.80 -9.62
C GLY A 36 -41.56 -24.02 -9.13
N LEU A 37 -41.74 -23.34 -7.99
CA LEU A 37 -40.84 -22.34 -7.38
C LEU A 37 -39.38 -22.79 -7.20
N GLU A 38 -39.17 -24.07 -6.90
CA GLU A 38 -37.86 -24.67 -6.60
C GLU A 38 -36.90 -24.63 -7.79
N LEU A 39 -37.38 -24.93 -9.00
CA LEU A 39 -36.53 -24.97 -10.18
C LEU A 39 -36.11 -23.55 -10.62
N GLY A 40 -37.00 -22.58 -10.42
CA GLY A 40 -36.69 -21.16 -10.64
C GLY A 40 -35.60 -20.65 -9.69
N LEU A 41 -35.66 -21.01 -8.40
CA LEU A 41 -34.64 -20.65 -7.42
C LEU A 41 -33.27 -21.24 -7.75
N ILE A 42 -33.22 -22.49 -8.24
CA ILE A 42 -31.97 -23.14 -8.67
C ILE A 42 -31.37 -22.39 -9.86
N CYS A 43 -32.16 -22.02 -10.87
CA CYS A 43 -31.68 -21.25 -12.02
C CYS A 43 -31.14 -19.87 -11.62
N VAL A 44 -31.81 -19.16 -10.70
CA VAL A 44 -31.33 -17.87 -10.18
C VAL A 44 -30.01 -18.05 -9.43
N ARG A 45 -29.87 -19.07 -8.59
CA ARG A 45 -28.61 -19.37 -7.89
C ARG A 45 -27.47 -19.65 -8.86
N ILE A 46 -27.72 -20.44 -9.90
CA ILE A 46 -26.71 -20.73 -10.93
C ILE A 46 -26.33 -19.46 -11.68
N ALA A 47 -27.29 -18.62 -12.07
CA ALA A 47 -27.03 -17.37 -12.77
C ALA A 47 -26.22 -16.38 -11.91
N VAL A 48 -26.56 -16.23 -10.62
CA VAL A 48 -25.82 -15.40 -9.67
C VAL A 48 -24.41 -15.94 -9.46
N SER A 49 -24.25 -17.25 -9.25
CA SER A 49 -22.92 -17.88 -9.09
C SER A 49 -22.08 -17.77 -10.35
N ALA A 50 -22.67 -17.91 -11.54
CA ALA A 50 -21.98 -17.73 -12.82
C ALA A 50 -21.58 -16.26 -13.04
N ALA A 51 -22.43 -15.31 -12.64
CA ALA A 51 -22.11 -13.89 -12.68
C ALA A 51 -20.97 -13.55 -11.70
N PHE A 52 -21.00 -14.09 -10.47
CA PHE A 52 -19.91 -13.96 -9.50
C PHE A 52 -18.61 -14.60 -9.99
N ALA A 53 -18.68 -15.78 -10.59
CA ALA A 53 -17.52 -16.45 -11.16
C ALA A 53 -16.95 -15.66 -12.35
N ALA A 54 -17.80 -15.18 -13.26
CA ALA A 54 -17.38 -14.34 -14.39
C ALA A 54 -16.79 -13.00 -13.92
N PHE A 55 -17.31 -12.45 -12.83
CA PHE A 55 -16.78 -11.27 -12.17
C PHE A 55 -15.42 -11.54 -11.49
N ALA A 56 -15.29 -12.65 -10.75
CA ALA A 56 -14.05 -13.07 -10.09
C ALA A 56 -12.94 -13.44 -11.08
N LEU A 57 -13.30 -14.01 -12.24
CA LEU A 57 -12.39 -14.36 -13.32
C LEU A 57 -11.94 -13.15 -14.15
N ARG A 58 -12.58 -12.00 -13.99
CA ARG A 58 -12.22 -10.76 -14.69
C ARG A 58 -11.50 -9.82 -13.73
N ALA A 59 -10.17 -9.94 -13.72
CA ALA A 59 -9.28 -9.12 -12.89
C ALA A 59 -9.63 -7.62 -12.92
N HIS A 60 -9.97 -7.07 -14.08
CA HIS A 60 -10.32 -5.64 -14.24
C HIS A 60 -11.63 -5.20 -13.54
N LEU A 61 -12.67 -6.06 -13.48
CA LEU A 61 -13.92 -5.74 -12.78
C LEU A 61 -13.75 -5.84 -11.27
N ARG A 62 -12.96 -6.83 -10.84
CA ARG A 62 -12.54 -6.99 -9.45
C ARG A 62 -11.79 -5.76 -8.98
N ASP A 63 -10.81 -5.27 -9.74
CA ASP A 63 -10.02 -4.08 -9.37
C ASP A 63 -10.88 -2.80 -9.36
N ALA A 64 -11.82 -2.65 -10.31
CA ALA A 64 -12.74 -1.51 -10.36
C ALA A 64 -13.73 -1.51 -9.19
N ALA A 65 -14.24 -2.68 -8.79
CA ALA A 65 -15.11 -2.81 -7.64
C ALA A 65 -14.36 -2.65 -6.33
N HIS A 66 -13.15 -3.22 -6.19
CA HIS A 66 -12.30 -2.95 -5.02
C HIS A 66 -11.96 -1.48 -4.88
N SER A 67 -11.65 -0.78 -5.97
CA SER A 67 -11.38 0.66 -5.93
C SER A 67 -12.64 1.48 -5.56
N TRP A 68 -13.82 1.07 -6.06
CA TRP A 68 -15.09 1.71 -5.72
C TRP A 68 -15.53 1.43 -4.27
N LEU A 69 -15.37 0.20 -3.79
CA LEU A 69 -15.70 -0.20 -2.42
C LEU A 69 -14.68 0.37 -1.41
N ALA A 70 -13.39 0.38 -1.74
CA ALA A 70 -12.35 1.05 -0.96
C ALA A 70 -12.65 2.54 -0.76
N SER A 71 -13.24 3.21 -1.75
CA SER A 71 -13.65 4.61 -1.65
C SER A 71 -14.87 4.87 -0.74
N ARG A 72 -15.58 3.82 -0.29
CA ARG A 72 -16.80 3.91 0.53
C ARG A 72 -16.71 3.27 1.92
N GLY A 73 -15.52 2.85 2.36
CA GLY A 73 -15.30 2.32 3.71
C GLY A 73 -14.65 0.93 3.77
N GLU A 74 -14.41 0.28 2.63
CA GLU A 74 -13.84 -1.07 2.60
C GLU A 74 -12.33 -1.11 2.92
N SER A 75 -11.64 0.04 2.90
CA SER A 75 -10.24 0.10 3.35
C SER A 75 -10.13 -0.53 4.74
N VAL A 76 -11.03 -0.16 5.66
CA VAL A 76 -11.00 -0.68 7.03
C VAL A 76 -11.24 -2.18 7.08
N THR A 77 -12.13 -2.73 6.26
CA THR A 77 -12.36 -4.18 6.15
C THR A 77 -11.10 -4.92 5.66
N THR A 78 -10.40 -4.37 4.66
CA THR A 78 -9.11 -4.92 4.20
C THR A 78 -8.04 -4.85 5.28
N ALA A 79 -7.93 -3.74 6.01
CA ALA A 79 -7.01 -3.63 7.15
C ALA A 79 -7.30 -4.68 8.19
N VAL A 80 -8.57 -4.84 8.53
CA VAL A 80 -9.01 -5.81 9.53
C VAL A 80 -8.70 -7.23 9.07
N GLY A 81 -8.86 -7.55 7.78
CA GLY A 81 -8.46 -8.83 7.22
C GLY A 81 -6.96 -9.09 7.37
N ILE A 82 -6.12 -8.12 6.99
CA ILE A 82 -4.65 -8.21 7.16
C ILE A 82 -4.27 -8.30 8.64
N ALA A 83 -4.89 -7.50 9.50
CA ALA A 83 -4.69 -7.49 10.94
C ALA A 83 -5.07 -8.83 11.59
N THR A 84 -6.15 -9.44 11.11
CA THR A 84 -6.59 -10.78 11.53
C THR A 84 -5.56 -11.84 11.12
N LEU A 85 -5.00 -11.74 9.90
CA LEU A 85 -3.93 -12.65 9.47
C LEU A 85 -2.65 -12.45 10.30
N ILE A 86 -2.31 -11.21 10.66
CA ILE A 86 -1.12 -10.88 11.45
C ILE A 86 -1.28 -11.27 12.93
N GLY A 87 -2.45 -11.03 13.54
CA GLY A 87 -2.67 -11.16 14.98
C GLY A 87 -3.56 -12.31 15.44
N SER A 88 -4.19 -13.04 14.51
CA SER A 88 -5.15 -14.11 14.81
C SER A 88 -6.34 -13.67 15.69
N ARG A 89 -6.85 -12.43 15.50
CA ARG A 89 -7.97 -11.86 16.28
C ARG A 89 -9.28 -11.82 15.47
N ALA A 90 -10.42 -11.75 16.15
CA ALA A 90 -11.72 -11.58 15.48
C ALA A 90 -11.83 -10.20 14.81
N VAL A 91 -12.47 -10.17 13.63
CA VAL A 91 -12.59 -8.99 12.75
C VAL A 91 -13.25 -7.80 13.46
N ASP A 92 -14.40 -8.02 14.10
CA ASP A 92 -15.23 -6.93 14.66
C ASP A 92 -14.53 -6.16 15.79
N ASP A 93 -13.69 -6.84 16.57
CA ASP A 93 -12.94 -6.22 17.67
C ASP A 93 -11.75 -5.40 17.18
N VAL A 94 -11.14 -5.78 16.05
CA VAL A 94 -9.89 -5.17 15.57
C VAL A 94 -10.10 -3.70 15.20
N GLN A 95 -11.17 -3.37 14.48
CA GLN A 95 -11.40 -1.98 14.05
C GLN A 95 -11.67 -1.06 15.24
N ALA A 96 -12.62 -1.44 16.10
CA ALA A 96 -12.99 -0.62 17.27
C ALA A 96 -11.80 -0.45 18.21
N THR A 97 -11.05 -1.53 18.46
CA THR A 97 -9.84 -1.51 19.28
C THR A 97 -8.76 -0.62 18.65
N ALA A 98 -8.50 -0.75 17.35
CA ALA A 98 -7.51 0.07 16.66
C ALA A 98 -7.86 1.54 16.68
N ILE A 99 -9.12 1.92 16.44
CA ILE A 99 -9.54 3.33 16.50
C ILE A 99 -9.39 3.86 17.93
N ALA A 100 -9.77 3.09 18.94
CA ALA A 100 -9.64 3.48 20.34
C ALA A 100 -8.17 3.64 20.79
N GLN A 101 -7.25 2.86 20.19
CA GLN A 101 -5.82 2.88 20.49
C GLN A 101 -5.00 3.74 19.51
N LEU A 102 -5.63 4.39 18.52
CA LEU A 102 -4.94 5.21 17.56
C LEU A 102 -4.36 6.45 18.24
N ARG A 103 -3.06 6.66 18.06
CA ARG A 103 -2.31 7.79 18.61
C ARG A 103 -1.51 8.49 17.53
N SER A 104 -1.13 9.73 17.81
CA SER A 104 -0.17 10.49 17.00
C SER A 104 0.74 11.32 17.89
N LEU A 105 1.94 11.57 17.40
CA LEU A 105 2.95 12.42 18.01
C LEU A 105 3.12 13.68 17.15
N ARG A 106 3.13 14.87 17.76
CA ARG A 106 3.63 16.05 17.07
C ARG A 106 5.15 15.98 16.97
N ILE A 107 5.70 16.12 15.77
CA ILE A 107 7.13 15.85 15.55
C ILE A 107 8.07 16.81 16.30
N ASP A 108 7.58 18.00 16.68
CA ASP A 108 8.38 18.98 17.42
C ASP A 108 8.63 18.59 18.89
N LEU A 109 7.92 17.57 19.38
CA LEU A 109 8.14 16.98 20.71
C LEU A 109 9.22 15.89 20.69
N LEU A 110 9.60 15.40 19.51
CA LEU A 110 10.66 14.41 19.35
C LEU A 110 12.02 15.09 19.50
N HIS A 111 13.00 14.37 20.04
CA HIS A 111 14.39 14.78 20.17
C HIS A 111 15.30 13.74 19.51
N GLU A 112 16.55 14.11 19.21
CA GLU A 112 17.51 13.21 18.57
C GLU A 112 17.75 11.91 19.36
N ALA A 113 17.88 12.03 20.68
CA ALA A 113 18.11 10.88 21.58
C ALA A 113 16.99 9.82 21.50
N ASP A 114 15.78 10.24 21.15
CA ASP A 114 14.60 9.38 21.04
C ASP A 114 14.72 8.38 19.89
N LEU A 115 15.51 8.73 18.87
CA LEU A 115 15.75 7.90 17.70
C LEU A 115 16.97 7.00 17.82
N ALA A 116 17.83 7.22 18.83
CA ALA A 116 19.05 6.46 19.07
C ALA A 116 18.80 5.08 19.70
N SER A 117 17.75 4.94 20.52
CA SER A 117 17.41 3.66 21.17
C SER A 117 16.72 2.68 20.22
N SER A 118 16.88 1.38 20.42
CA SER A 118 16.12 0.31 19.76
C SER A 118 15.04 -0.28 20.68
N GLN A 119 14.57 0.49 21.66
CA GLN A 119 13.51 0.08 22.58
C GLN A 119 12.35 1.09 22.53
N THR A 120 11.15 0.63 22.86
CA THR A 120 10.03 1.51 23.18
C THR A 120 10.37 2.35 24.42
N ASP A 121 9.90 3.59 24.44
CA ASP A 121 10.12 4.51 25.56
C ASP A 121 8.76 4.97 26.09
N ALA A 122 8.43 4.60 27.33
CA ALA A 122 7.19 5.00 27.98
C ALA A 122 7.03 6.53 28.03
N ARG A 123 8.14 7.28 28.08
CA ARG A 123 8.13 8.74 27.97
C ARG A 123 7.67 9.20 26.60
N LEU A 124 8.14 8.57 25.50
CA LEU A 124 7.67 8.89 24.15
C LEU A 124 6.19 8.57 23.98
N TYR A 125 5.73 7.46 24.55
CA TYR A 125 4.31 7.12 24.56
C TYR A 125 3.46 8.16 25.29
N ALA A 126 3.95 8.72 26.40
CA ALA A 126 3.30 9.80 27.12
C ALA A 126 3.25 11.12 26.33
N LEU A 127 4.19 11.35 25.40
CA LEU A 127 4.20 12.53 24.52
C LEU A 127 3.24 12.41 23.33
N SER A 128 2.82 11.20 22.95
CA SER A 128 1.78 11.03 21.94
C SER A 128 0.38 11.33 22.52
N SER A 129 -0.61 11.49 21.64
CA SER A 129 -1.99 11.81 22.01
C SER A 129 -2.97 10.98 21.18
N PRO A 130 -4.18 10.66 21.70
CA PRO A 130 -5.21 10.01 20.91
C PRO A 130 -5.47 10.78 19.61
N ALA A 131 -5.60 10.07 18.50
CA ALA A 131 -5.80 10.65 17.18
C ALA A 131 -7.09 10.13 16.53
N LYS A 132 -7.66 10.94 15.64
CA LYS A 132 -8.82 10.54 14.85
C LYS A 132 -8.36 9.85 13.56
N TYR A 133 -9.14 8.88 13.12
CA TYR A 133 -8.87 8.15 11.88
C TYR A 133 -8.85 9.11 10.68
N GLY A 134 -7.78 9.06 9.88
CA GLY A 134 -7.60 9.90 8.70
C GLY A 134 -7.03 11.30 8.98
N GLU A 135 -6.83 11.67 10.25
CA GLU A 135 -6.30 13.01 10.60
C GLU A 135 -4.78 13.05 10.74
N VAL A 136 -4.12 11.89 10.93
CA VAL A 136 -2.66 11.80 11.08
C VAL A 136 -1.96 12.15 9.77
N ASP A 137 -1.02 13.09 9.79
CA ASP A 137 -0.41 13.59 8.57
C ASP A 137 0.47 12.53 7.88
N ALA A 138 1.27 11.78 8.64
CA ALA A 138 2.13 10.76 8.06
C ALA A 138 2.37 9.55 8.97
N PHE A 139 2.53 8.39 8.36
CA PHE A 139 3.12 7.20 8.99
C PHE A 139 4.64 7.22 8.75
N ILE A 140 5.44 7.15 9.81
CA ILE A 140 6.91 7.12 9.70
C ILE A 140 7.40 5.67 9.76
N SER A 141 7.74 5.13 8.60
CA SER A 141 8.38 3.82 8.48
C SER A 141 9.90 3.96 8.52
N HIS A 142 10.55 3.26 9.45
CA HIS A 142 12.00 3.32 9.62
C HIS A 142 12.54 2.05 10.29
N SER A 143 13.83 1.77 10.12
CA SER A 143 14.49 0.71 10.87
C SER A 143 15.09 1.23 12.18
N TRP A 144 14.84 0.47 13.25
CA TRP A 144 15.41 0.71 14.58
C TRP A 144 16.91 0.40 14.67
N ARG A 145 17.48 -0.32 13.69
CA ARG A 145 18.90 -0.72 13.72
C ARG A 145 19.83 0.38 13.21
N ASP A 146 19.30 1.35 12.46
CA ASP A 146 20.11 2.43 11.89
C ASP A 146 20.43 3.52 12.90
N ASP A 147 21.47 4.29 12.56
CA ASP A 147 21.96 5.43 13.32
C ASP A 147 20.86 6.46 13.63
N GLY A 148 20.70 6.79 14.91
CA GLY A 148 19.67 7.70 15.40
C GLY A 148 19.85 9.14 14.91
N ALA A 149 21.09 9.64 14.87
CA ALA A 149 21.39 11.01 14.47
C ALA A 149 21.11 11.23 12.98
N VAL A 150 21.46 10.26 12.14
CA VAL A 150 21.18 10.34 10.69
C VAL A 150 19.67 10.26 10.41
N LYS A 151 18.93 9.42 11.14
CA LYS A 151 17.46 9.39 11.08
C LYS A 151 16.85 10.71 11.51
N TRP A 152 17.33 11.27 12.63
CA TRP A 152 16.89 12.57 13.13
C TRP A 152 17.08 13.68 12.09
N ALA A 153 18.27 13.81 11.53
CA ALA A 153 18.55 14.80 10.48
C ALA A 153 17.61 14.65 9.27
N SER A 154 17.30 13.41 8.89
CA SER A 154 16.37 13.10 7.79
C SER A 154 14.92 13.50 8.11
N LEU A 155 14.45 13.20 9.32
CA LEU A 155 13.11 13.59 9.76
C LEU A 155 12.97 15.11 9.95
N GLN A 156 14.02 15.80 10.39
CA GLN A 156 14.00 17.25 10.53
C GLN A 156 13.94 17.97 9.17
N ARG A 157 14.57 17.41 8.13
CA ARG A 157 14.41 17.90 6.74
C ARG A 157 12.97 17.72 6.27
N TRP A 158 12.41 16.51 6.42
CA TRP A 158 11.00 16.26 6.09
C TRP A 158 10.05 17.22 6.83
N ARG A 159 10.25 17.40 8.13
CA ARG A 159 9.48 18.34 8.96
C ARG A 159 9.55 19.76 8.40
N ALA A 160 10.74 20.24 8.03
CA ALA A 160 10.90 21.57 7.46
C ALA A 160 10.13 21.71 6.13
N ASP A 161 10.19 20.70 5.28
CA ASP A 161 9.47 20.65 3.99
C ASP A 161 7.96 20.67 4.20
N PHE A 162 7.47 19.85 5.14
CA PHE A 162 6.06 19.83 5.53
C PHE A 162 5.59 21.20 6.03
N LYS A 163 6.37 21.86 6.91
CA LYS A 163 6.03 23.19 7.43
C LYS A 163 5.94 24.22 6.30
N ARG A 164 6.83 24.14 5.31
CA ARG A 164 6.81 25.04 4.14
C ARG A 164 5.53 24.87 3.31
N SER A 165 5.06 23.64 3.11
CA SER A 165 3.82 23.36 2.36
C SER A 165 2.54 23.55 3.19
N SER A 166 2.64 23.49 4.52
CA SER A 166 1.49 23.48 5.45
C SER A 166 1.34 24.79 6.23
N SER A 167 1.72 25.94 5.64
CA SER A 167 1.59 27.27 6.27
C SER A 167 2.23 27.35 7.68
N GLY A 168 3.35 26.67 7.89
CA GLY A 168 4.11 26.67 9.14
C GLY A 168 3.62 25.68 10.22
N ARG A 169 2.51 24.96 10.00
CA ARG A 169 1.98 23.99 10.97
C ARG A 169 2.92 22.80 11.16
N GLU A 170 3.08 22.34 12.41
CA GLU A 170 3.81 21.12 12.73
C GLU A 170 3.05 19.86 12.26
N PRO A 171 3.74 18.86 11.67
CA PRO A 171 3.11 17.60 11.32
C PRO A 171 2.82 16.75 12.55
N THR A 172 1.70 16.05 12.49
CA THR A 172 1.34 14.95 13.38
C THR A 172 1.70 13.63 12.70
N VAL A 173 2.41 12.76 13.41
CA VAL A 173 2.93 11.52 12.84
C VAL A 173 2.53 10.32 13.68
N TRP A 174 2.35 9.19 13.00
CA TRP A 174 2.39 7.89 13.66
C TRP A 174 3.82 7.37 13.58
N LEU A 175 4.44 7.17 14.74
CA LEU A 175 5.80 6.63 14.89
C LEU A 175 5.72 5.50 15.91
N ASP A 176 6.07 4.28 15.50
CA ASP A 176 5.97 3.07 16.31
C ASP A 176 6.51 3.24 17.75
N LYS A 177 7.72 3.78 17.92
CA LYS A 177 8.36 4.02 19.22
C LYS A 177 7.57 4.92 20.17
N ALA A 178 6.73 5.80 19.64
CA ALA A 178 5.97 6.78 20.41
C ALA A 178 4.47 6.49 20.43
N CYS A 179 3.95 5.74 19.47
CA CYS A 179 2.53 5.47 19.35
C CYS A 179 2.16 4.06 19.83
N LEU A 180 3.13 3.17 19.99
CA LEU A 180 2.93 1.85 20.60
C LEU A 180 3.18 1.88 22.10
N SER A 181 2.27 1.29 22.86
CA SER A 181 2.41 1.08 24.29
C SER A 181 3.46 -0.01 24.55
N PRO A 182 4.43 0.21 25.44
CA PRO A 182 5.37 -0.83 25.85
C PRO A 182 4.70 -2.07 26.46
N ASP A 183 3.50 -1.91 27.03
CA ASP A 183 2.83 -2.96 27.81
C ASP A 183 2.04 -3.96 26.94
N ASP A 184 1.73 -3.62 25.69
CA ASP A 184 0.82 -4.41 24.83
C ASP A 184 1.28 -4.42 23.36
N LEU A 185 2.59 -4.52 23.14
CA LEU A 185 3.20 -4.38 21.82
C LEU A 185 2.66 -5.39 20.79
N ASP A 186 2.57 -6.66 21.14
CA ASP A 186 2.14 -7.73 20.22
C ASP A 186 0.70 -7.51 19.75
N THR A 187 -0.21 -7.09 20.65
CA THR A 187 -1.60 -6.78 20.32
C THR A 187 -1.68 -5.57 19.41
N GLN A 188 -0.89 -4.52 19.66
CA GLN A 188 -0.92 -3.30 18.86
C GLN A 188 -0.27 -3.46 17.49
N LEU A 189 0.76 -4.30 17.37
CA LEU A 189 1.33 -4.65 16.07
C LEU A 189 0.32 -5.34 15.16
N ALA A 190 -0.60 -6.14 15.72
CA ALA A 190 -1.71 -6.69 14.94
C ALA A 190 -2.65 -5.59 14.39
N LEU A 191 -2.75 -4.44 15.03
CA LEU A 191 -3.61 -3.31 14.62
C LEU A 191 -2.94 -2.38 13.61
N LEU A 192 -1.67 -2.63 13.28
CA LEU A 192 -0.86 -1.82 12.38
C LEU A 192 -1.54 -1.48 11.05
N PRO A 193 -2.28 -2.39 10.39
CA PRO A 193 -3.01 -2.05 9.17
C PRO A 193 -3.99 -0.89 9.29
N VAL A 194 -4.70 -0.79 10.42
CA VAL A 194 -5.62 0.31 10.68
C VAL A 194 -4.85 1.60 10.99
N PHE A 195 -3.74 1.50 11.74
CA PHE A 195 -2.89 2.66 12.04
C PHE A 195 -2.28 3.26 10.77
N VAL A 196 -1.72 2.43 9.89
CA VAL A 196 -1.15 2.88 8.60
C VAL A 196 -2.22 3.57 7.75
N ALA A 197 -3.42 3.00 7.66
CA ALA A 197 -4.50 3.58 6.85
C ALA A 197 -5.12 4.85 7.44
N SER A 198 -4.92 5.11 8.72
CA SER A 198 -5.31 6.36 9.35
C SER A 198 -4.42 7.56 8.95
N CYS A 199 -3.30 7.31 8.25
CA CYS A 199 -2.31 8.32 7.88
C CYS A 199 -2.50 8.83 6.44
N LYS A 200 -2.27 10.14 6.22
CA LYS A 200 -2.43 10.78 4.90
C LYS A 200 -1.26 10.50 3.96
N SER A 201 -0.03 10.45 4.45
CA SER A 201 1.14 10.02 3.66
C SER A 201 1.95 8.93 4.38
N PHE A 202 2.89 8.34 3.64
CA PHE A 202 3.77 7.30 4.14
C PHE A 202 5.22 7.73 3.93
N VAL A 203 5.94 8.00 5.01
CA VAL A 203 7.31 8.51 4.97
C VAL A 203 8.26 7.35 5.24
N VAL A 204 9.07 7.01 4.24
CA VAL A 204 10.13 6.01 4.32
C VAL A 204 11.44 6.70 4.68
N VAL A 205 11.99 6.42 5.86
CA VAL A 205 13.37 6.80 6.20
C VAL A 205 14.29 5.67 5.73
N LEU A 206 14.69 5.73 4.46
CA LEU A 206 15.44 4.66 3.79
C LEU A 206 16.92 4.73 4.18
N MET A 207 17.28 3.89 5.14
CA MET A 207 18.62 3.72 5.68
C MET A 207 19.14 2.30 5.39
N PRO A 208 20.45 2.01 5.57
CA PRO A 208 21.04 0.75 5.11
C PRO A 208 20.32 -0.52 5.56
N SER A 209 19.82 -0.57 6.80
CA SER A 209 19.12 -1.77 7.30
C SER A 209 17.61 -1.81 7.03
N TYR A 210 17.03 -0.78 6.38
CA TYR A 210 15.58 -0.69 6.16
C TYR A 210 15.04 -1.87 5.35
N LEU A 211 15.67 -2.17 4.20
CA LEU A 211 15.25 -3.25 3.30
C LEU A 211 15.56 -4.66 3.86
N GLU A 212 16.40 -4.74 4.89
CA GLU A 212 16.72 -5.99 5.58
C GLU A 212 15.68 -6.36 6.66
N ARG A 213 14.78 -5.44 7.00
CA ARG A 213 13.75 -5.65 8.02
C ARG A 213 12.40 -5.93 7.37
N LEU A 214 11.90 -7.14 7.59
CA LEU A 214 10.66 -7.60 6.97
C LEU A 214 9.45 -6.76 7.43
N TRP A 215 9.42 -6.33 8.69
CA TRP A 215 8.37 -5.41 9.19
C TRP A 215 8.32 -4.09 8.43
N CYS A 216 9.46 -3.45 8.16
CA CYS A 216 9.51 -2.17 7.45
C CYS A 216 8.93 -2.29 6.03
N VAL A 217 9.29 -3.34 5.27
CA VAL A 217 8.72 -3.55 3.93
C VAL A 217 7.27 -4.06 3.98
N THR A 218 6.88 -4.74 5.05
CA THR A 218 5.48 -5.13 5.29
C THR A 218 4.59 -3.90 5.54
N GLU A 219 5.11 -2.86 6.20
CA GLU A 219 4.37 -1.59 6.36
C GLU A 219 4.05 -0.94 5.01
N ILE A 220 4.99 -1.00 4.05
CA ILE A 220 4.76 -0.55 2.67
C ILE A 220 3.66 -1.39 2.02
N PHE A 221 3.72 -2.73 2.15
CA PHE A 221 2.65 -3.62 1.68
C PHE A 221 1.29 -3.19 2.22
N ILE A 222 1.20 -3.05 3.54
CA ILE A 222 -0.01 -2.64 4.23
C ILE A 222 -0.51 -1.31 3.67
N PHE A 223 0.36 -0.30 3.55
CA PHE A 223 -0.01 1.01 3.02
C PHE A 223 -0.64 0.90 1.62
N MET A 224 -0.02 0.14 0.73
CA MET A 224 -0.51 -0.05 -0.64
C MET A 224 -1.84 -0.81 -0.68
N GLN A 225 -2.00 -1.87 0.12
CA GLN A 225 -3.27 -2.61 0.20
C GLN A 225 -4.42 -1.78 0.76
N MET A 226 -4.09 -0.79 1.59
CA MET A 226 -5.06 0.13 2.18
C MET A 226 -5.45 1.29 1.25
N GLY A 227 -5.16 1.18 -0.05
CA GLY A 227 -5.45 2.22 -1.04
C GLY A 227 -4.43 3.36 -1.03
N GLY A 228 -3.26 3.15 -0.42
CA GLY A 228 -2.10 4.00 -0.59
C GLY A 228 -1.68 4.04 -2.05
N THR A 229 -1.19 5.19 -2.49
CA THR A 229 -0.72 5.40 -3.86
C THR A 229 0.74 5.81 -3.83
N ALA A 230 1.46 5.53 -4.93
CA ALA A 230 2.87 5.87 -5.01
C ALA A 230 3.12 7.36 -4.76
N ASP A 231 2.24 8.25 -5.21
CA ASP A 231 2.37 9.70 -5.00
C ASP A 231 2.31 10.12 -3.52
N ARG A 232 1.70 9.30 -2.65
CA ARG A 232 1.60 9.52 -1.19
C ARG A 232 2.77 8.92 -0.41
N VAL A 233 3.71 8.25 -1.07
CA VAL A 233 4.95 7.78 -0.44
C VAL A 233 6.02 8.86 -0.57
N GLU A 234 6.60 9.28 0.54
CA GLU A 234 7.71 10.23 0.60
C GLU A 234 8.95 9.49 1.09
N MET A 235 10.10 9.68 0.42
CA MET A 235 11.33 8.98 0.80
C MET A 235 12.37 9.96 1.30
N MET A 236 12.87 9.72 2.51
CA MET A 236 13.98 10.43 3.10
C MET A 236 15.24 9.58 2.96
N LEU A 237 16.21 10.11 2.22
CA LEU A 237 17.53 9.51 2.07
C LEU A 237 18.52 10.20 3.01
N PRO A 238 19.44 9.48 3.66
CA PRO A 238 20.48 10.10 4.45
C PRO A 238 21.28 11.09 3.60
N ASP A 239 21.59 12.26 4.18
CA ASP A 239 22.59 13.12 3.54
C ASP A 239 23.89 12.34 3.50
N SER A 240 24.49 12.25 2.32
CA SER A 240 25.83 11.70 2.18
C SER A 240 26.73 12.47 3.15
N ALA A 241 27.32 11.79 4.13
CA ALA A 241 28.24 12.42 5.08
C ALA A 241 29.23 13.31 4.31
N PRO A 242 29.63 14.48 4.85
CA PRO A 242 30.57 15.36 4.18
C PRO A 242 31.90 14.62 3.98
N ARG A 243 32.08 14.04 2.79
CA ARG A 243 33.33 13.42 2.37
C ARG A 243 34.12 14.47 1.60
N SER A 244 35.39 14.59 1.96
CA SER A 244 36.36 15.61 1.58
C SER A 244 36.74 15.66 0.08
N SER A 245 35.92 15.17 -0.86
CA SER A 245 36.23 15.24 -2.30
C SER A 245 34.98 15.41 -3.18
N GLY A 246 35.00 16.45 -4.02
CA GLY A 246 33.85 17.07 -4.70
C GLY A 246 33.18 16.31 -5.86
N THR A 247 33.12 14.97 -5.83
CA THR A 247 32.44 14.15 -6.86
C THR A 247 31.28 13.29 -6.32
N ALA A 248 30.90 13.47 -5.05
CA ALA A 248 30.17 12.47 -4.26
C ALA A 248 28.65 12.34 -4.52
N GLY A 249 27.95 13.38 -4.98
CA GLY A 249 26.47 13.37 -5.03
C GLY A 249 25.87 12.33 -5.99
N ALA A 250 26.58 11.99 -7.07
CA ALA A 250 26.13 10.96 -8.01
C ALA A 250 26.34 9.53 -7.47
N SER A 251 27.35 9.30 -6.61
CA SER A 251 27.66 7.97 -6.10
C SER A 251 26.58 7.47 -5.15
N HIS A 252 26.16 8.30 -4.19
CA HIS A 252 25.20 7.88 -3.17
C HIS A 252 23.82 7.51 -3.76
N ALA A 253 23.33 8.29 -4.71
CA ALA A 253 22.08 7.97 -5.40
C ALA A 253 22.18 6.66 -6.20
N LEU A 254 23.35 6.36 -6.78
CA LEU A 254 23.59 5.09 -7.45
C LEU A 254 23.68 3.92 -6.47
N ASP A 255 24.24 4.14 -5.28
CA ASP A 255 24.35 3.10 -4.24
C ASP A 255 22.95 2.75 -3.70
N VAL A 256 22.12 3.75 -3.36
CA VAL A 256 20.72 3.55 -2.97
C VAL A 256 19.92 2.84 -4.07
N GLN A 257 20.09 3.27 -5.34
CA GLN A 257 19.44 2.62 -6.48
C GLN A 257 19.82 1.13 -6.56
N ARG A 258 21.11 0.80 -6.42
CA ARG A 258 21.58 -0.60 -6.45
C ARG A 258 21.03 -1.42 -5.28
N GLU A 259 20.93 -0.83 -4.08
CA GLU A 259 20.33 -1.48 -2.91
C GLU A 259 18.85 -1.79 -3.14
N ILE A 260 18.10 -0.84 -3.71
CA ILE A 260 16.70 -1.04 -4.07
C ILE A 260 16.59 -2.10 -5.17
N ASP A 261 17.38 -2.02 -6.24
CA ASP A 261 17.33 -2.99 -7.35
C ASP A 261 17.69 -4.43 -6.90
N ALA A 262 18.53 -4.56 -5.87
CA ALA A 262 18.93 -5.84 -5.30
C ALA A 262 17.97 -6.36 -4.21
N PHE A 263 16.87 -5.65 -3.94
CA PHE A 263 15.90 -6.04 -2.92
C PHE A 263 15.26 -7.40 -3.22
N ASP A 264 15.26 -8.27 -2.22
CA ASP A 264 14.46 -9.49 -2.22
C ASP A 264 13.88 -9.70 -0.81
N VAL A 265 12.56 -9.70 -0.70
CA VAL A 265 11.84 -9.93 0.57
C VAL A 265 12.25 -11.23 1.25
N ARG A 266 12.67 -12.25 0.50
CA ARG A 266 13.14 -13.52 1.06
C ARG A 266 14.41 -13.35 1.89
N ARG A 267 15.19 -12.30 1.65
CA ARG A 267 16.40 -11.98 2.43
C ARG A 267 16.12 -11.13 3.66
N ALA A 268 14.92 -10.54 3.75
CA ALA A 268 14.52 -9.74 4.89
C ALA A 268 14.31 -10.61 6.15
N SER A 269 14.52 -9.99 7.31
CA SER A 269 14.56 -10.63 8.62
C SER A 269 13.54 -10.01 9.60
N CYS A 270 13.02 -10.85 10.49
CA CYS A 270 12.34 -10.43 11.72
C CYS A 270 13.19 -10.77 12.93
N PHE A 271 12.78 -10.32 14.12
CA PHE A 271 13.40 -10.74 15.37
C PHE A 271 13.11 -12.22 15.65
N ARG A 272 11.86 -12.67 15.45
CA ARG A 272 11.46 -14.07 15.59
C ARG A 272 11.34 -14.74 14.22
N ARG A 273 11.81 -15.99 14.11
CA ARG A 273 11.75 -16.75 12.86
C ARG A 273 10.31 -17.09 12.48
N GLU A 274 9.48 -17.44 13.46
CA GLU A 274 8.07 -17.79 13.29
C GLU A 274 7.27 -16.61 12.72
N GLU A 275 7.55 -15.41 13.25
CA GLU A 275 6.99 -14.15 12.77
C GLU A 275 7.42 -13.85 11.33
N ARG A 276 8.69 -14.13 10.98
CA ARG A 276 9.18 -14.00 9.60
C ARG A 276 8.38 -14.88 8.64
N GLU A 277 8.23 -16.17 8.92
CA GLU A 277 7.48 -17.09 8.05
C GLU A 277 6.01 -16.67 7.93
N LYS A 278 5.41 -16.22 9.04
CA LYS A 278 4.04 -15.72 9.06
C LYS A 278 3.87 -14.51 8.14
N LEU A 279 4.73 -13.50 8.26
CA LEU A 279 4.66 -12.29 7.42
C LEU A 279 4.92 -12.60 5.94
N LEU A 280 5.89 -13.47 5.62
CA LEU A 280 6.13 -13.90 4.25
C LEU A 280 4.90 -14.59 3.66
N THR A 281 4.23 -15.45 4.44
CA THR A 281 2.98 -16.11 4.02
C THR A 281 1.88 -15.08 3.74
N VAL A 282 1.74 -14.08 4.61
CA VAL A 282 0.74 -12.99 4.42
C VAL A 282 1.04 -12.20 3.14
N ILE A 283 2.30 -11.85 2.88
CA ILE A 283 2.71 -11.14 1.66
C ILE A 283 2.46 -12.00 0.42
N GLU A 284 2.84 -13.28 0.46
CA GLU A 284 2.68 -14.21 -0.66
C GLU A 284 1.20 -14.38 -1.03
N VAL A 285 0.33 -14.59 -0.04
CA VAL A 285 -1.11 -14.69 -0.24
C VAL A 285 -1.70 -13.36 -0.73
N GLY A 286 -1.25 -12.23 -0.18
CA GLY A 286 -1.77 -10.89 -0.51
C GLY A 286 -1.41 -10.39 -1.92
N PHE A 287 -0.23 -10.75 -2.45
CA PHE A 287 0.24 -10.33 -3.78
C PHE A 287 0.19 -11.42 -4.86
N GLY A 288 -0.20 -12.64 -4.50
CA GLY A 288 -0.12 -13.78 -5.41
C GLY A 288 1.31 -14.19 -5.73
N GLY A 289 2.26 -13.93 -4.82
CA GLY A 289 3.66 -14.32 -4.96
C GLY A 289 4.66 -13.29 -4.43
N LEU A 290 5.75 -13.78 -3.84
CA LEU A 290 6.84 -12.93 -3.31
C LEU A 290 7.60 -12.16 -4.40
N SER A 291 7.68 -12.68 -5.63
CA SER A 291 8.34 -11.98 -6.73
C SER A 291 7.55 -10.74 -7.19
N THR A 292 6.22 -10.86 -7.30
CA THR A 292 5.32 -9.72 -7.59
C THR A 292 5.46 -8.64 -6.52
N PHE A 293 5.58 -9.05 -5.25
CA PHE A 293 5.84 -8.12 -4.15
C PHE A 293 7.17 -7.39 -4.31
N ASN A 294 8.26 -8.11 -4.61
CA ASN A 294 9.58 -7.50 -4.84
C ASN A 294 9.52 -6.46 -5.95
N ASP A 295 8.95 -6.80 -7.11
CA ASP A 295 8.84 -5.88 -8.24
C ASP A 295 8.08 -4.60 -7.86
N MET A 296 6.99 -4.73 -7.11
CA MET A 296 6.22 -3.59 -6.63
C MET A 296 7.02 -2.70 -5.67
N ILE A 297 7.70 -3.28 -4.67
CA ILE A 297 8.53 -2.53 -3.71
C ILE A 297 9.64 -1.78 -4.45
N VAL A 298 10.37 -2.47 -5.34
CA VAL A 298 11.44 -1.85 -6.14
C VAL A 298 10.88 -0.66 -6.90
N GLN A 299 9.83 -0.86 -7.71
CA GLN A 299 9.26 0.23 -8.50
C GLN A 299 8.80 1.42 -7.64
N LEU A 300 8.09 1.15 -6.55
CA LEU A 300 7.59 2.18 -5.64
C LEU A 300 8.72 3.00 -5.02
N LEU A 301 9.75 2.34 -4.49
CA LEU A 301 10.88 2.99 -3.84
C LEU A 301 11.71 3.79 -4.84
N LEU A 302 11.92 3.28 -6.05
CA LEU A 302 12.58 4.04 -7.11
C LEU A 302 11.81 5.30 -7.50
N MET A 303 10.48 5.22 -7.62
CA MET A 303 9.65 6.38 -7.90
C MET A 303 9.69 7.42 -6.77
N ALA A 304 9.67 6.97 -5.52
CA ALA A 304 9.80 7.85 -4.37
C ALA A 304 11.19 8.51 -4.32
N ALA A 305 12.27 7.76 -4.50
CA ALA A 305 13.65 8.26 -4.55
C ALA A 305 13.83 9.34 -5.64
N GLN A 306 13.29 9.11 -6.84
CA GLN A 306 13.35 10.06 -7.94
C GLN A 306 12.61 11.38 -7.62
N ARG A 307 11.47 11.31 -6.92
CA ARG A 307 10.72 12.51 -6.54
C ARG A 307 11.44 13.30 -5.45
N SER A 308 11.98 12.63 -4.44
CA SER A 308 12.79 13.29 -3.41
C SER A 308 13.98 14.02 -4.03
N ALA A 309 14.68 13.40 -4.99
CA ALA A 309 15.77 14.04 -5.72
C ALA A 309 15.35 15.25 -6.58
N ARG A 310 14.06 15.36 -6.98
CA ARG A 310 13.51 16.54 -7.68
C ARG A 310 13.21 17.67 -6.70
N THR A 311 12.62 17.35 -5.55
CA THR A 311 12.31 18.33 -4.49
C THR A 311 13.57 19.01 -3.99
N ASP A 312 14.65 18.25 -3.74
CA ASP A 312 15.95 18.77 -3.31
C ASP A 312 16.60 19.75 -4.30
N ARG A 313 16.29 19.62 -5.59
CA ARG A 313 16.79 20.56 -6.61
C ARG A 313 16.02 21.87 -6.61
N SER A 314 14.71 21.82 -6.35
CA SER A 314 13.89 23.03 -6.34
C SER A 314 14.24 23.97 -5.18
N SER A 315 14.78 23.41 -4.09
CA SER A 315 15.18 24.18 -2.91
C SER A 315 16.60 24.74 -2.97
N ARG A 316 17.47 24.20 -3.84
CA ARG A 316 18.86 24.67 -4.02
C ARG A 316 18.96 25.60 -5.25
N SER A 317 19.59 26.76 -5.06
CA SER A 317 19.94 27.73 -6.14
C SER A 317 20.56 27.02 -7.36
N PRO A 318 20.31 27.46 -8.60
CA PRO A 318 20.61 26.69 -9.82
C PRO A 318 22.11 26.61 -10.13
N GLU A 319 22.83 25.79 -9.38
CA GLU A 319 24.18 25.34 -9.70
C GLU A 319 24.10 23.89 -10.21
N ARG A 320 24.72 23.63 -11.37
CA ARG A 320 24.47 22.44 -12.21
C ARG A 320 24.86 21.12 -11.50
N SER A 321 23.87 20.33 -11.09
CA SER A 321 24.08 19.02 -10.42
C SER A 321 24.18 17.82 -11.40
N PRO A 322 25.21 16.94 -11.29
CA PRO A 322 25.42 15.73 -12.10
C PRO A 322 24.35 14.63 -12.01
N ILE A 323 23.47 14.68 -11.00
CA ILE A 323 22.44 13.64 -10.73
C ILE A 323 21.38 13.58 -11.87
N ALA A 324 21.30 14.62 -12.72
CA ALA A 324 20.31 14.72 -13.80
C ALA A 324 20.43 13.64 -14.89
N SER A 325 21.63 13.10 -15.11
CA SER A 325 21.90 12.11 -16.16
C SER A 325 21.41 10.71 -15.80
N ALA A 326 21.62 10.27 -14.55
CA ALA A 326 21.20 8.95 -14.08
C ALA A 326 19.67 8.82 -14.01
N VAL A 327 18.97 9.86 -13.53
CA VAL A 327 17.51 9.88 -13.37
C VAL A 327 16.77 9.85 -14.71
N ARG A 328 17.37 10.35 -15.80
CA ARG A 328 16.73 10.41 -17.12
C ARG A 328 16.57 9.04 -17.80
N LYS A 329 17.35 8.03 -17.39
CA LYS A 329 17.25 6.65 -17.91
C LYS A 329 16.08 5.84 -17.32
N LEU A 330 15.44 6.32 -16.25
CA LEU A 330 14.40 5.59 -15.52
C LEU A 330 12.96 5.85 -16.00
N ARG A 331 12.79 6.58 -17.12
CA ARG A 331 11.49 7.03 -17.65
C ARG A 331 10.57 5.89 -18.15
N ILE A 332 11.03 4.64 -18.17
CA ILE A 332 10.27 3.47 -18.64
C ILE A 332 9.33 2.92 -17.53
N VAL A 333 9.60 3.21 -16.25
CA VAL A 333 8.88 2.61 -15.11
C VAL A 333 7.57 3.34 -14.76
N GLU A 334 7.47 4.65 -15.04
CA GLU A 334 6.25 5.45 -14.81
C GLU A 334 5.03 4.89 -15.56
N THR A 335 5.23 4.27 -16.74
CA THR A 335 4.15 3.72 -17.57
C THR A 335 3.52 2.45 -16.97
N PHE A 336 4.26 1.64 -16.22
CA PHE A 336 3.77 0.36 -15.70
C PHE A 336 2.95 0.52 -14.40
N VAL A 337 3.39 1.38 -13.48
CA VAL A 337 2.63 1.69 -12.25
C VAL A 337 1.39 2.54 -12.56
N GLN A 338 1.48 3.43 -13.55
CA GLN A 338 0.26 4.07 -14.06
C GLN A 338 -0.65 3.06 -14.75
N ALA A 339 -0.14 2.09 -15.51
CA ALA A 339 -0.96 1.03 -16.13
C ALA A 339 -1.66 0.10 -15.13
N LEU A 340 -1.16 0.00 -13.90
CA LEU A 340 -1.76 -0.81 -12.84
C LEU A 340 -3.07 -0.24 -12.26
N PRO A 341 -3.53 0.96 -12.66
CA PRO A 341 -4.98 1.15 -12.90
C PRO A 341 -5.39 2.14 -14.04
N SER A 342 -4.51 2.64 -14.91
CA SER A 342 -4.84 3.69 -15.91
C SER A 342 -5.58 3.19 -17.15
N ALA A 343 -5.50 1.90 -17.50
CA ALA A 343 -6.33 1.30 -18.56
C ALA A 343 -7.83 1.51 -18.26
N ALA A 344 -8.22 1.45 -16.98
CA ALA A 344 -9.57 1.71 -16.52
C ALA A 344 -9.99 3.20 -16.56
N ARG A 345 -9.06 4.15 -16.73
CA ARG A 345 -9.38 5.59 -16.86
C ARG A 345 -9.61 6.01 -18.31
N GLN A 346 -8.83 5.51 -19.27
CA GLN A 346 -9.02 5.83 -20.70
C GLN A 346 -10.33 5.23 -21.25
N GLU A 347 -10.73 4.04 -20.79
CA GLU A 347 -12.02 3.45 -21.17
C GLU A 347 -13.23 4.16 -20.55
N ARG A 348 -13.08 4.79 -19.37
CA ARG A 348 -14.14 5.63 -18.75
C ARG A 348 -14.43 6.90 -19.55
N GLN A 349 -13.43 7.47 -20.22
CA GLN A 349 -13.61 8.64 -21.07
C GLN A 349 -14.27 8.24 -22.40
N HIS A 350 -13.85 7.11 -22.97
CA HIS A 350 -14.47 6.57 -24.18
C HIS A 350 -15.93 6.12 -23.97
N ALA A 351 -16.24 5.48 -22.83
CA ALA A 351 -17.61 5.07 -22.46
C ALA A 351 -18.53 6.27 -22.16
N ARG A 352 -17.99 7.40 -21.68
CA ARG A 352 -18.76 8.66 -21.51
C ARG A 352 -19.06 9.34 -22.82
N GLU A 353 -18.17 9.24 -23.81
CA GLU A 353 -18.35 9.81 -25.16
C GLU A 353 -19.26 8.96 -26.06
N THR A 354 -19.48 7.69 -25.73
CA THR A 354 -20.39 6.78 -26.47
C THR A 354 -21.79 6.65 -25.87
N LEU A 355 -22.03 7.21 -24.68
CA LEU A 355 -23.31 7.16 -23.96
C LEU A 355 -23.98 8.54 -23.77
N GLY A 356 -23.45 9.59 -24.40
CA GLY A 356 -24.14 10.88 -24.61
C GLY A 356 -24.42 11.05 -26.09
#